data_AF-A0A7W6FZ04-F1
#
_entry.id   AF-A0A7W6FZ04-F1
#
_cell.length_a   1.000
_cell.length_b   1.000
_cell.length_c   1.000
_cell.angle_alpha   90.00
_cell.angle_beta   90.00
_cell.angle_gamma   90.00
#
_symmetry.space_group_name_H-M   'P 1'
#
loop_
_entity.id
_entity.type
_entity.pdbx_description
1 polymer ?
#
loop_
_entity_poly.entity_id
_entity_poly.type
_entity_poly.pdbx_seq_one_letter_code
_entity_poly.pdbx_strand_id
1 'polypeptide(L)'
;MALNEVPIAKLELPPVAIEPSYARIEAFVAILTNALTVGPVVVKVRNLLDIRKVNLAGRTACAAPVAVVPGDRPEAWSDAHYAAVTQGLARLARDDELAFAVAHEMAHVLLQHAGEPHGPLTTIGIGGRRSRERERAADRLGTILMVRAGYDAKGAEAFLQRMAASHPLGISMTHPSVRARIESIRVTAQEMKSEQTVRD
;
A
#
# COMPACT_ATOMS: atom_id res chain seq x y z
N MET A 1 23.77 17.00 -1.19
CA MET A 1 22.75 16.29 -0.39
C MET A 1 23.45 15.22 0.44
N ALA A 2 22.97 14.90 1.65
CA ALA A 2 23.62 13.93 2.54
C ALA A 2 22.60 13.27 3.49
N LEU A 3 22.91 12.06 3.98
CA LEU A 3 22.18 11.33 5.02
C LEU A 3 23.15 11.10 6.18
N ASN A 4 22.85 11.63 7.38
CA ASN A 4 23.75 11.56 8.55
C ASN A 4 25.19 11.96 8.22
N GLU A 5 25.36 13.12 7.54
CA GLU A 5 26.65 13.64 7.05
C GLU A 5 27.32 12.83 5.92
N VAL A 6 26.83 11.63 5.58
CA VAL A 6 27.31 10.86 4.43
C VAL A 6 26.74 11.46 3.14
N PRO A 7 27.58 11.94 2.19
CA PRO A 7 27.09 12.44 0.91
C PRO A 7 26.31 11.37 0.14
N ILE A 8 25.18 11.72 -0.49
CA ILE A 8 24.36 10.76 -1.26
C ILE A 8 25.19 10.07 -2.36
N ALA A 9 26.17 10.77 -2.96
CA ALA A 9 27.06 10.21 -3.98
C ALA A 9 28.01 9.11 -3.47
N LYS A 10 28.13 8.93 -2.14
CA LYS A 10 28.91 7.86 -1.51
C LYS A 10 28.03 6.70 -1.04
N LEU A 11 26.71 6.78 -1.22
CA LEU A 11 25.80 5.68 -0.93
C LEU A 11 25.87 4.66 -2.08
N GLU A 12 25.80 3.37 -1.75
CA GLU A 12 25.68 2.29 -2.72
C GLU A 12 24.28 2.33 -3.35
N LEU A 13 24.12 3.14 -4.39
CA LEU A 13 22.89 3.27 -5.17
C LEU A 13 23.12 2.68 -6.57
N PRO A 14 22.08 2.08 -7.19
CA PRO A 14 22.14 1.70 -8.59
C PRO A 14 22.58 2.87 -9.48
N PRO A 15 23.29 2.61 -10.60
CA PRO A 15 23.68 3.67 -11.53
C PRO A 15 22.44 4.32 -12.14
N VAL A 16 22.60 5.57 -12.61
CA VAL A 16 21.54 6.21 -13.41
C VAL A 16 21.51 5.49 -14.76
N ALA A 17 20.46 4.70 -14.97
CA ALA A 17 20.23 4.02 -16.24
C ALA A 17 19.70 4.99 -17.30
N ILE A 18 19.90 4.64 -18.57
CA ILE A 18 19.33 5.35 -19.72
C ILE A 18 17.81 5.19 -19.72
N GLU A 19 17.33 4.00 -19.33
CA GLU A 19 15.90 3.73 -19.16
C GLU A 19 15.39 4.27 -17.82
N PRO A 20 14.22 4.96 -17.80
CA PRO A 20 13.60 5.42 -16.57
C PRO A 20 13.28 4.24 -15.64
N SER A 21 13.72 4.32 -14.38
CA SER A 21 13.40 3.31 -13.36
C SER A 21 13.32 3.90 -11.95
N TYR A 22 12.60 3.21 -11.07
CA TYR A 22 12.51 3.54 -9.65
C TYR A 22 13.67 2.98 -8.82
N ALA A 23 14.56 2.17 -9.40
CA ALA A 23 15.59 1.41 -8.68
C ALA A 23 16.46 2.27 -7.74
N ARG A 24 16.82 3.49 -8.18
CA ARG A 24 17.60 4.42 -7.32
C ARG A 24 16.78 5.00 -6.17
N ILE A 25 15.50 5.30 -6.41
CA ILE A 25 14.60 5.81 -5.38
C ILE A 25 14.34 4.71 -4.35
N GLU A 26 14.04 3.50 -4.80
CA GLU A 26 13.84 2.33 -3.94
C GLU A 26 15.08 2.03 -3.09
N ALA A 27 16.27 2.01 -3.69
CA ALA A 27 17.51 1.80 -2.95
C ALA A 27 17.75 2.90 -1.90
N PHE A 28 17.49 4.17 -2.24
CA PHE A 28 17.62 5.27 -1.28
C PHE A 28 16.60 5.17 -0.14
N VAL A 29 15.33 4.84 -0.46
CA VAL A 29 14.27 4.63 0.54
C VAL A 29 14.62 3.47 1.47
N ALA A 30 15.18 2.38 0.95
CA ALA A 30 15.64 1.26 1.76
C ALA A 30 16.78 1.66 2.72
N ILE A 31 17.78 2.40 2.22
CA ILE A 31 18.87 2.93 3.06
C ILE A 31 18.33 3.86 4.16
N LEU A 32 17.44 4.77 3.79
CA LEU A 32 16.83 5.70 4.74
C LEU A 32 16.00 4.95 5.80
N THR A 33 15.22 3.96 5.38
CA THR A 33 14.39 3.15 6.28
C THR A 33 15.24 2.37 7.27
N ASN A 34 16.32 1.73 6.81
CA ASN A 34 17.28 1.03 7.68
C ASN A 34 18.01 1.98 8.64
N ALA A 35 18.34 3.20 8.21
CA ALA A 35 18.92 4.18 9.12
C ALA A 35 17.91 4.60 10.21
N LEU A 36 16.63 4.74 9.86
CA LEU A 36 15.55 5.09 10.79
C LEU A 36 15.20 4.00 11.80
N THR A 37 15.53 2.72 11.55
CA THR A 37 15.38 1.65 12.55
C THR A 37 16.46 1.72 13.63
N VAL A 38 17.61 2.34 13.35
CA VAL A 38 18.69 2.56 14.33
C VAL A 38 18.43 3.81 15.16
N GLY A 39 17.92 4.89 14.56
CA GLY A 39 17.61 6.12 15.27
C GLY A 39 17.24 7.28 14.35
N PRO A 40 17.07 8.50 14.89
CA PRO A 40 16.76 9.68 14.09
C PRO A 40 17.81 9.96 13.01
N VAL A 41 17.35 10.32 11.81
CA VAL A 41 18.18 10.58 10.63
C VAL A 41 18.08 12.05 10.26
N VAL A 42 19.22 12.66 9.91
CA VAL A 42 19.27 14.01 9.34
C VAL A 42 19.51 13.92 7.84
N VAL A 43 18.52 14.37 7.06
CA VAL A 43 18.62 14.47 5.59
C VAL A 43 18.92 15.91 5.20
N LYS A 44 20.05 16.12 4.52
CA LYS A 44 20.42 17.40 3.92
C LYS A 44 19.94 17.46 2.48
N VAL A 45 18.91 18.26 2.22
CA VAL A 45 18.37 18.53 0.88
C VAL A 45 18.95 19.86 0.40
N ARG A 46 19.40 19.91 -0.86
CA ARG A 46 19.88 21.13 -1.50
C ARG A 46 18.90 21.50 -2.61
N ASN A 47 18.39 22.72 -2.60
CA ASN A 47 17.71 23.31 -3.76
C ASN A 47 18.65 24.33 -4.43
N LEU A 48 18.15 25.11 -5.39
CA LEU A 48 18.96 26.09 -6.13
C LEU A 48 19.55 27.21 -5.25
N LEU A 49 18.94 27.51 -4.10
CA LEU A 49 19.22 28.70 -3.28
C LEU A 49 19.77 28.37 -1.88
N ASP A 50 19.39 27.23 -1.30
CA ASP A 50 19.72 26.88 0.09
C ASP A 50 20.00 25.38 0.30
N ILE A 51 20.50 25.06 1.50
CA ILE A 51 20.56 23.70 2.04
C ILE A 51 19.61 23.63 3.23
N ARG A 52 18.63 22.73 3.17
CA ARG A 52 17.72 22.43 4.26
C ARG A 52 18.11 21.14 4.96
N LYS A 53 18.09 21.16 6.29
CA LYS A 53 18.21 19.95 7.13
C LYS A 53 16.80 19.51 7.51
N VAL A 54 16.49 18.25 7.23
CA VAL A 54 15.23 17.61 7.62
C VAL A 54 15.58 16.54 8.65
N ASN A 55 15.04 16.70 9.87
CA ASN A 55 15.19 15.71 10.93
C ASN A 55 14.02 14.73 10.83
N LEU A 56 14.33 13.45 10.62
CA LEU A 56 13.36 12.38 10.51
C LEU A 56 13.53 11.44 11.70
N ALA A 57 12.44 11.16 12.41
CA ALA A 57 12.40 10.15 13.47
C ALA A 57 11.48 9.01 13.03
N GLY A 58 12.00 7.79 13.05
CA GLY A 58 11.21 6.60 12.77
C GLY A 58 10.16 6.40 13.85
N ARG A 59 8.97 5.90 13.47
CA ARG A 59 7.99 5.35 14.41
C ARG A 59 7.92 3.85 14.18
N THR A 60 7.94 3.08 15.26
CA THR A 60 7.70 1.63 15.18
C THR A 60 6.29 1.39 14.66
N ALA A 61 6.19 0.84 13.45
CA ALA A 61 4.94 0.59 12.75
C ALA A 61 5.10 -0.64 11.84
N CYS A 62 3.99 -1.05 11.21
CA CYS A 62 3.98 -2.12 10.23
C CYS A 62 4.92 -1.79 9.06
N ALA A 63 5.77 -2.74 8.67
CA ALA A 63 6.70 -2.61 7.55
C ALA A 63 5.98 -2.88 6.21
N ALA A 64 5.02 -2.01 5.87
CA ALA A 64 4.37 -1.99 4.56
C ALA A 64 4.51 -0.59 3.93
N PRO A 65 5.66 -0.31 3.30
CA PRO A 65 5.87 0.92 2.54
C PRO A 65 4.80 1.12 1.47
N VAL A 66 4.35 2.37 1.31
CA VAL A 66 3.36 2.77 0.30
C VAL A 66 3.96 3.82 -0.61
N ALA A 67 3.79 3.65 -1.93
CA ALA A 67 4.22 4.62 -2.93
C ALA A 67 3.05 5.07 -3.81
N VAL A 68 3.06 6.36 -4.18
CA VAL A 68 2.21 6.86 -5.26
C VAL A 68 3.04 6.85 -6.55
N VAL A 69 2.58 6.12 -7.56
CA VAL A 69 3.27 5.96 -8.84
C VAL A 69 2.57 6.74 -9.96
N PRO A 70 3.30 7.32 -10.93
CA PRO A 70 2.73 7.95 -12.12
C PRO A 70 1.88 6.97 -12.93
N GLY A 71 0.76 7.48 -13.46
CA GLY A 71 -0.16 6.71 -14.29
C GLY A 71 -1.58 7.25 -14.15
N ASP A 72 -2.28 7.40 -15.27
CA ASP A 72 -3.64 7.96 -15.27
C ASP A 72 -4.73 6.91 -15.05
N ARG A 73 -4.42 5.63 -15.27
CA ARG A 73 -5.38 4.54 -15.01
C ARG A 73 -5.53 4.31 -13.51
N PRO A 74 -6.77 4.22 -12.98
CA PRO A 74 -7.00 3.94 -11.56
C PRO A 74 -6.64 2.49 -11.21
N GLU A 75 -5.47 2.29 -10.61
CA GLU A 75 -4.93 0.97 -10.30
C GLU A 75 -4.17 1.01 -8.96
N ALA A 76 -4.12 -0.14 -8.30
CA ALA A 76 -3.31 -0.42 -7.13
C ALA A 76 -2.72 -1.81 -7.26
N TRP A 77 -1.52 -2.00 -6.72
CA TRP A 77 -0.85 -3.30 -6.71
C TRP A 77 0.11 -3.36 -5.54
N SER A 78 0.55 -4.57 -5.23
CA SER A 78 1.58 -4.82 -4.22
C SER A 78 2.55 -5.89 -4.70
N ASP A 79 3.78 -5.81 -4.20
CA ASP A 79 4.77 -6.88 -4.27
C ASP A 79 5.18 -7.33 -2.86
N ALA A 80 6.28 -8.06 -2.73
CA ALA A 80 6.74 -8.57 -1.43
C ALA A 80 7.21 -7.48 -0.47
N HIS A 81 7.38 -6.25 -0.94
CA HIS A 81 8.04 -5.16 -0.23
C HIS A 81 7.24 -3.86 -0.23
N TYR A 82 6.43 -3.58 -1.26
CA TYR A 82 5.73 -2.31 -1.43
C TYR A 82 4.27 -2.50 -1.82
N ALA A 83 3.44 -1.61 -1.31
CA ALA A 83 2.13 -1.29 -1.86
C ALA A 83 2.25 -0.04 -2.74
N ALA A 84 1.58 -0.04 -3.89
CA ALA A 84 1.59 1.08 -4.82
C ALA A 84 0.17 1.44 -5.26
N VAL A 85 -0.07 2.75 -5.36
CA VAL A 85 -1.31 3.30 -5.93
C VAL A 85 -0.95 4.27 -7.05
N THR A 86 -1.70 4.26 -8.14
CA THR A 86 -1.46 5.22 -9.23
C THR A 86 -1.98 6.62 -8.88
N GLN A 87 -1.39 7.65 -9.50
CA GLN A 87 -1.94 9.01 -9.42
C GLN A 87 -3.40 9.08 -9.91
N GLY A 88 -3.74 8.31 -10.94
CA GLY A 88 -5.11 8.20 -11.44
C GLY A 88 -6.09 7.71 -10.37
N LEU A 89 -5.70 6.68 -9.60
CA LEU A 89 -6.51 6.20 -8.48
C LEU A 89 -6.60 7.25 -7.37
N ALA A 90 -5.48 7.86 -7.00
CA ALA A 90 -5.44 8.89 -5.96
C ALA A 90 -6.28 10.13 -6.31
N ARG A 91 -6.43 10.48 -7.60
CA ARG A 91 -7.33 11.56 -8.05
C ARG A 91 -8.80 11.15 -8.13
N LEU A 92 -9.07 9.88 -8.44
CA LEU A 92 -10.43 9.37 -8.60
C LEU A 92 -11.12 9.09 -7.26
N ALA A 93 -10.38 8.54 -6.30
CA ALA A 93 -10.90 8.06 -5.03
C ALA A 93 -11.07 9.20 -4.02
N ARG A 94 -12.09 9.09 -3.16
CA ARG A 94 -12.21 9.91 -1.94
C ARG A 94 -11.31 9.34 -0.84
N ASP A 95 -11.04 10.11 0.20
CA ASP A 95 -10.12 9.74 1.28
C ASP A 95 -10.38 8.34 1.87
N ASP A 96 -11.62 8.04 2.30
CA ASP A 96 -11.96 6.71 2.85
C ASP A 96 -11.78 5.56 1.84
N GLU A 97 -11.97 5.87 0.55
CA GLU A 97 -11.89 4.89 -0.54
C GLU A 97 -10.43 4.60 -0.91
N LEU A 98 -9.63 5.66 -0.99
CA LEU A 98 -8.19 5.58 -1.18
C LEU A 98 -7.54 4.89 0.02
N ALA A 99 -8.00 5.21 1.23
CA ALA A 99 -7.53 4.56 2.45
C ALA A 99 -7.76 3.06 2.43
N PHE A 100 -8.93 2.60 1.96
CA PHE A 100 -9.18 1.18 1.79
C PHE A 100 -8.27 0.54 0.74
N ALA A 101 -8.11 1.17 -0.44
CA ALA A 101 -7.24 0.64 -1.48
C ALA A 101 -5.79 0.51 -1.00
N VAL A 102 -5.25 1.54 -0.33
CA VAL A 102 -3.92 1.51 0.27
C VAL A 102 -3.83 0.44 1.36
N ALA A 103 -4.80 0.38 2.26
CA ALA A 103 -4.80 -0.58 3.37
C ALA A 103 -4.90 -2.04 2.89
N HIS A 104 -5.64 -2.29 1.81
CA HIS A 104 -5.75 -3.60 1.16
C HIS A 104 -4.40 -4.05 0.58
N GLU A 105 -3.72 -3.18 -0.18
CA GLU A 105 -2.38 -3.51 -0.70
C GLU A 105 -1.33 -3.64 0.41
N MET A 106 -1.39 -2.80 1.44
CA MET A 106 -0.55 -2.97 2.64
C MET A 106 -0.79 -4.33 3.29
N ALA A 107 -2.04 -4.79 3.37
CA ALA A 107 -2.37 -6.09 3.93
C ALA A 107 -1.76 -7.24 3.12
N HIS A 108 -1.68 -7.14 1.79
CA HIS A 108 -0.96 -8.12 0.96
C HIS A 108 0.53 -8.19 1.30
N VAL A 109 1.18 -7.04 1.53
CA VAL A 109 2.59 -6.98 1.96
C VAL A 109 2.75 -7.63 3.34
N LEU A 110 1.93 -7.23 4.32
CA LEU A 110 2.04 -7.70 5.71
C LEU A 110 1.73 -9.19 5.88
N LEU A 111 0.81 -9.71 5.07
CA LEU A 111 0.46 -11.13 5.05
C LEU A 111 1.35 -11.95 4.11
N GLN A 112 2.36 -11.33 3.47
CA GLN A 112 3.29 -11.98 2.55
C GLN A 112 2.56 -12.71 1.41
N HIS A 113 1.54 -12.08 0.85
CA HIS A 113 0.74 -12.64 -0.24
C HIS A 113 1.42 -12.53 -1.62
N ALA A 114 2.42 -11.65 -1.74
CA ALA A 114 3.12 -11.40 -2.99
C ALA A 114 4.04 -12.55 -3.40
N GLY A 115 4.23 -12.71 -4.72
CA GLY A 115 5.14 -13.71 -5.29
C GLY A 115 4.49 -15.02 -5.70
N GLU A 116 3.17 -15.14 -5.66
CA GLU A 116 2.47 -16.26 -6.28
C GLU A 116 1.78 -15.88 -7.58
N PRO A 117 1.78 -16.78 -8.58
CA PRO A 117 1.28 -16.47 -9.89
C PRO A 117 -0.20 -16.04 -9.85
N HIS A 118 -0.46 -14.83 -10.33
CA HIS A 118 -1.77 -14.29 -10.59
C HIS A 118 -2.04 -14.43 -12.09
N GLY A 119 -3.13 -15.11 -12.45
CA GLY A 119 -3.52 -15.29 -13.85
C GLY A 119 -4.84 -16.05 -13.98
N PRO A 120 -5.50 -15.98 -15.16
CA PRO A 120 -6.80 -16.60 -15.37
C PRO A 120 -6.77 -18.12 -15.12
N LEU A 121 -5.66 -18.81 -15.40
CA LEU A 121 -5.49 -20.23 -15.09
C LEU A 121 -5.24 -20.53 -13.60
N THR A 122 -4.65 -19.61 -12.83
CA THR A 122 -4.41 -19.83 -11.39
C THR A 122 -5.68 -19.67 -10.56
N THR A 123 -6.74 -19.12 -11.15
CA THR A 123 -8.03 -18.89 -10.49
C THR A 123 -8.97 -20.11 -10.55
N ILE A 124 -8.54 -21.19 -11.22
CA ILE A 124 -9.28 -22.44 -11.40
C ILE A 124 -8.75 -23.50 -10.42
N GLY A 125 -9.65 -24.28 -9.80
CA GLY A 125 -9.27 -25.37 -8.89
C GLY A 125 -8.69 -24.90 -7.55
N ILE A 126 -7.65 -25.60 -7.06
CA ILE A 126 -7.01 -25.35 -5.74
C ILE A 126 -6.34 -23.97 -5.70
N GLY A 127 -5.69 -23.54 -6.79
CA GLY A 127 -5.09 -22.21 -6.91
C GLY A 127 -6.12 -21.08 -6.72
N GLY A 128 -7.32 -21.25 -7.27
CA GLY A 128 -8.40 -20.27 -7.13
C GLY A 128 -8.95 -20.16 -5.71
N ARG A 129 -8.95 -21.26 -4.94
CA ARG A 129 -9.34 -21.21 -3.51
C ARG A 129 -8.32 -20.42 -2.70
N ARG A 130 -7.02 -20.70 -2.89
CA ARG A 130 -5.93 -20.00 -2.21
C ARG A 130 -5.93 -18.51 -2.52
N SER A 131 -6.12 -18.13 -3.78
CA SER A 131 -6.29 -16.72 -4.18
C SER A 131 -7.48 -16.08 -3.43
N ARG A 132 -8.66 -16.70 -3.46
CA ARG A 132 -9.84 -16.16 -2.74
C ARG A 132 -9.64 -16.03 -1.23
N GLU A 133 -8.91 -16.93 -0.59
CA GLU A 133 -8.61 -16.86 0.84
C GLU A 133 -7.65 -15.71 1.17
N ARG A 134 -6.62 -15.51 0.36
CA ARG A 134 -5.69 -14.37 0.48
C ARG A 134 -6.41 -13.04 0.37
N GLU A 135 -7.30 -12.95 -0.61
CA GLU A 135 -8.07 -11.74 -0.85
C GLU A 135 -9.03 -11.41 0.29
N ARG A 136 -9.67 -12.44 0.89
CA ARG A 136 -10.47 -12.25 2.11
C ARG A 136 -9.61 -11.84 3.30
N ALA A 137 -8.43 -12.44 3.46
CA ALA A 137 -7.50 -12.06 4.52
C ALA A 137 -6.99 -10.62 4.35
N ALA A 138 -6.73 -10.19 3.12
CA ALA A 138 -6.36 -8.82 2.78
C ALA A 138 -7.53 -7.84 2.99
N ASP A 139 -8.76 -8.18 2.60
CA ASP A 139 -9.95 -7.37 2.88
C ASP A 139 -10.17 -7.21 4.39
N ARG A 140 -10.03 -8.28 5.17
CA ARG A 140 -10.18 -8.23 6.63
C ARG A 140 -9.11 -7.36 7.28
N LEU A 141 -7.83 -7.62 7.01
CA LEU A 141 -6.75 -6.83 7.59
C LEU A 141 -6.78 -5.38 7.10
N GLY A 142 -7.05 -5.14 5.81
CA GLY A 142 -7.22 -3.80 5.24
C GLY A 142 -8.34 -3.02 5.92
N THR A 143 -9.48 -3.66 6.19
CA THR A 143 -10.59 -3.04 6.95
C THR A 143 -10.15 -2.68 8.38
N ILE A 144 -9.43 -3.57 9.06
CA ILE A 144 -8.89 -3.29 10.40
C ILE A 144 -7.92 -2.09 10.36
N LEU A 145 -7.01 -2.06 9.39
CA LEU A 145 -6.02 -1.00 9.23
C LEU A 145 -6.69 0.36 8.97
N MET A 146 -7.64 0.44 8.03
CA MET A 146 -8.31 1.70 7.72
C MET A 146 -9.14 2.21 8.92
N VAL A 147 -9.86 1.33 9.62
CA VAL A 147 -10.68 1.70 10.78
C VAL A 147 -9.80 2.18 11.93
N ARG A 148 -8.68 1.49 12.20
CA ARG A 148 -7.69 1.93 13.21
C ARG A 148 -7.01 3.24 12.85
N ALA A 149 -6.90 3.55 11.57
CA ALA A 149 -6.39 4.83 11.09
C ALA A 149 -7.46 5.95 11.10
N GLY A 150 -8.70 5.66 11.49
CA GLY A 150 -9.78 6.64 11.65
C GLY A 150 -10.66 6.84 10.41
N TYR A 151 -10.51 6.00 9.38
CA TYR A 151 -11.33 6.07 8.16
C TYR A 151 -12.64 5.27 8.28
N ASP A 152 -13.67 5.69 7.54
CA ASP A 152 -14.98 5.02 7.54
C ASP A 152 -14.98 3.82 6.58
N ALA A 153 -15.20 2.62 7.12
CA ALA A 153 -15.34 1.38 6.35
C ALA A 153 -16.48 1.45 5.30
N LYS A 154 -17.47 2.33 5.46
CA LYS A 154 -18.49 2.57 4.41
C LYS A 154 -17.90 3.10 3.12
N GLY A 155 -16.78 3.83 3.18
CA GLY A 155 -16.04 4.29 2.01
C GLY A 155 -15.55 3.12 1.17
N ALA A 156 -15.02 2.07 1.81
CA ALA A 156 -14.59 0.84 1.14
C ALA A 156 -15.75 0.17 0.36
N GLU A 157 -16.93 0.08 0.98
CA GLU A 157 -18.12 -0.48 0.33
C GLU A 157 -18.53 0.34 -0.91
N ALA A 158 -18.62 1.67 -0.75
CA ALA A 158 -18.99 2.58 -1.83
C ALA A 158 -17.99 2.53 -2.99
N PHE A 159 -16.69 2.43 -2.66
CA PHE A 159 -15.63 2.26 -3.64
C PHE A 159 -15.81 0.98 -4.46
N LEU A 160 -15.96 -0.17 -3.79
CA LEU A 160 -16.14 -1.46 -4.45
C LEU A 160 -17.40 -1.51 -5.33
N GLN A 161 -18.51 -0.93 -4.86
CA GLN A 161 -19.73 -0.82 -5.67
C GLN A 161 -19.51 0.02 -6.93
N ARG A 162 -18.86 1.19 -6.79
CA ARG A 162 -18.59 2.07 -7.93
C ARG A 162 -17.65 1.44 -8.93
N MET A 163 -16.60 0.77 -8.45
CA MET A 163 -15.64 0.09 -9.31
C MET A 163 -16.26 -1.10 -10.05
N ALA A 164 -17.14 -1.86 -9.39
CA ALA A 164 -17.89 -2.95 -10.02
C ALA A 164 -18.78 -2.45 -11.17
N ALA A 165 -19.38 -1.27 -11.02
CA ALA A 165 -20.22 -0.66 -12.04
C ALA A 165 -19.41 -0.06 -13.22
N SER A 166 -18.23 0.47 -12.94
CA SER A 166 -17.45 1.26 -13.93
C SER A 166 -16.39 0.43 -14.67
N HIS A 167 -15.84 -0.61 -14.03
CA HIS A 167 -14.73 -1.40 -14.56
C HIS A 167 -14.92 -2.90 -14.28
N PRO A 168 -15.92 -3.55 -14.91
CA PRO A 168 -16.28 -4.94 -14.64
C PRO A 168 -15.15 -5.95 -14.92
N LEU A 169 -14.11 -5.58 -15.67
CA LEU A 169 -12.94 -6.42 -15.97
C LEU A 169 -11.64 -6.01 -15.23
N GLY A 170 -11.57 -4.81 -14.63
CA GLY A 170 -10.29 -4.27 -14.11
C GLY A 170 -9.94 -4.70 -12.69
N ILE A 171 -10.91 -4.64 -11.77
CA ILE A 171 -10.74 -5.10 -10.37
C ILE A 171 -11.26 -6.54 -10.18
N SER A 172 -12.01 -7.06 -11.15
CA SER A 172 -12.71 -8.34 -11.03
C SER A 172 -11.93 -9.55 -11.53
N MET A 173 -10.81 -9.39 -12.25
CA MET A 173 -10.10 -10.54 -12.82
C MET A 173 -9.13 -11.24 -11.86
N THR A 174 -8.77 -10.62 -10.73
CA THR A 174 -7.87 -11.20 -9.72
C THR A 174 -8.47 -11.31 -8.31
N HIS A 175 -9.61 -10.66 -8.04
CA HIS A 175 -10.23 -10.59 -6.70
C HIS A 175 -11.57 -11.36 -6.63
N PRO A 176 -12.05 -11.78 -5.43
CA PRO A 176 -13.35 -12.41 -5.22
C PRO A 176 -14.51 -11.57 -5.75
N SER A 177 -15.70 -12.17 -5.85
CA SER A 177 -16.90 -11.41 -6.21
C SER A 177 -17.09 -10.21 -5.28
N VAL A 178 -17.41 -9.05 -5.87
CA VAL A 178 -17.58 -7.76 -5.15
C VAL A 178 -18.50 -7.89 -3.93
N ARG A 179 -19.55 -8.71 -4.04
CA ARG A 179 -20.46 -9.02 -2.94
C ARG A 179 -19.75 -9.61 -1.72
N ALA A 180 -18.89 -10.61 -1.94
CA ALA A 180 -18.17 -11.27 -0.85
C ALA A 180 -17.18 -10.32 -0.16
N ARG A 181 -16.56 -9.42 -0.93
CA ARG A 181 -15.66 -8.39 -0.38
C ARG A 181 -16.41 -7.40 0.51
N ILE A 182 -17.54 -6.89 0.03
CA ILE A 182 -18.42 -5.98 0.81
C ILE A 182 -18.89 -6.65 2.10
N GLU A 183 -19.28 -7.92 2.04
CA GLU A 183 -19.67 -8.68 3.22
C GLU A 183 -18.51 -8.81 4.23
N SER A 184 -17.30 -9.12 3.76
CA SER A 184 -16.10 -9.19 4.60
C SER A 184 -15.82 -7.86 5.31
N ILE A 185 -15.91 -6.74 4.60
CA ILE A 185 -15.72 -5.39 5.15
C ILE A 185 -16.77 -5.11 6.24
N ARG A 186 -18.04 -5.40 5.97
CA ARG A 186 -19.13 -5.15 6.93
C ARG A 186 -18.95 -5.91 8.22
N VAL A 187 -18.69 -7.22 8.12
CA VAL A 187 -18.48 -8.08 9.28
C VAL A 187 -17.28 -7.59 10.09
N THR A 188 -16.15 -7.32 9.42
CA THR A 188 -14.93 -6.84 10.09
C THR A 188 -15.14 -5.49 10.78
N ALA A 189 -15.83 -4.55 10.13
CA ALA A 189 -16.14 -3.26 10.72
C ALA A 189 -17.07 -3.36 11.93
N GLN A 190 -18.00 -4.33 11.95
CA GLN A 190 -18.85 -4.61 13.10
C GLN A 190 -18.05 -5.22 14.26
N GLU A 191 -17.16 -6.19 13.98
CA GLU A 191 -16.24 -6.75 14.97
C GLU A 191 -15.44 -5.64 15.66
N MET A 192 -14.81 -4.75 14.88
CA MET A 192 -14.00 -3.64 15.39
C MET A 192 -14.78 -2.66 16.29
N LYS A 193 -16.05 -2.38 15.97
CA LYS A 193 -16.91 -1.53 16.81
C LYS A 193 -17.24 -2.19 18.15
N SER A 194 -17.49 -3.50 18.12
CA SER A 194 -17.74 -4.26 19.35
C SER A 194 -16.51 -4.29 20.26
N GLU A 195 -15.31 -4.41 19.70
CA GLU A 195 -14.05 -4.38 20.45
C GLU A 195 -13.76 -3.00 21.08
N GLN A 196 -14.07 -1.91 20.38
CA GLN A 196 -13.93 -0.55 20.92
C GLN A 196 -14.87 -0.31 22.11
N THR A 197 -16.12 -0.76 22.00
CA THR A 197 -17.13 -0.61 23.06
C THR A 197 -16.75 -1.35 24.37
N VAL A 198 -15.91 -2.38 24.29
CA VAL A 198 -15.43 -3.15 25.46
C VAL A 198 -14.19 -2.52 26.11
N ARG A 199 -13.48 -1.62 25.41
CA ARG A 199 -12.23 -1.01 25.86
C ARG A 199 -12.41 0.37 26.53
N ASP A 200 -13.59 0.96 26.39
CA ASP A 200 -14.01 2.24 26.99
C ASP A 200 -14.78 2.01 28.31
#